data_AF-A0A2N9E1W4-F1
#
_entry.id   AF-A0A2N9E1W4-F1
#
_cell.length_a   1.000
_cell.length_b   1.000
_cell.length_c   1.000
_cell.angle_alpha   90.00
_cell.angle_beta   90.00
_cell.angle_gamma   90.00
#
_symmetry.space_group_name_H-M   'P 1'
#
loop_
_entity.id
_entity.type
_entity.pdbx_description
1 polymer ?
#
loop_
_entity_poly.entity_id
_entity_poly.type
_entity_poly.pdbx_seq_one_letter_code
_entity_poly.pdbx_strand_id
1 'polypeptide(L)' 'MPAVILENFLAGCDDFIANELYEAVMTTEGFAEEMLASAFDYMIQEEKVGRAFMAKAPKLRKLWLENYFSKNM' A
#
# COMPACT_ATOMS: atom_id res chain seq x y z
N MET A 1 28.00 6.28 4.86
CA MET A 1 26.86 6.70 5.69
C MET A 1 25.69 5.79 5.36
N PRO A 2 25.43 4.71 6.11
CA PRO A 2 24.38 3.78 5.73
C PRO A 2 23.05 4.16 6.40
N ALA A 3 22.01 4.30 5.57
CA ALA A 3 20.64 3.77 5.66
C ALA A 3 19.87 3.65 6.99
N VAL A 4 20.34 4.15 8.13
CA VAL A 4 19.76 3.83 9.45
C VAL A 4 18.67 4.83 9.91
N ILE A 5 18.43 5.92 9.18
CA ILE A 5 17.48 6.97 9.62
C ILE A 5 16.02 6.64 9.24
N LEU A 6 15.77 5.76 8.27
CA LEU A 6 14.39 5.48 7.82
C LEU A 6 13.75 4.28 8.52
N GLU A 7 14.53 3.32 9.05
CA GLU A 7 13.98 2.12 9.68
C GLU A 7 13.46 2.35 11.12
N ASN A 8 13.82 3.46 11.78
CA ASN A 8 13.51 3.69 13.20
C ASN A 8 12.32 4.65 13.48
N PHE A 9 11.63 5.17 12.47
CA PHE A 9 10.48 6.09 12.68
C PHE A 9 9.11 5.43 12.51
N LEU A 10 9.02 4.20 11.98
CA LEU A 10 7.75 3.51 11.72
C LEU A 10 7.46 2.30 12.63
N ALA A 11 8.40 1.89 13.50
CA ALA A 11 8.36 0.61 14.23
C ALA A 11 7.41 0.56 15.46
N GLY A 12 6.30 1.30 15.46
CA GLY A 12 5.48 1.48 16.67
C GLY A 12 4.17 0.70 16.75
N CYS A 13 3.27 0.91 15.78
CA CYS A 13 1.85 0.56 15.96
C CYS A 13 1.14 0.03 14.70
N ASP A 14 1.80 -0.03 13.54
CA ASP A 14 1.15 -0.32 12.24
C ASP A 14 1.56 -1.65 11.58
N ASP A 15 2.52 -2.41 12.12
CA ASP A 15 3.07 -3.61 11.47
C ASP A 15 2.02 -4.66 11.09
N PHE A 16 0.97 -4.83 11.90
CA PHE A 16 -0.10 -5.77 11.61
C PHE A 16 -0.95 -5.32 10.41
N ILE A 17 -1.29 -4.03 10.33
CA ILE A 17 -2.07 -3.48 9.21
C ILE A 17 -1.19 -3.39 7.95
N ALA A 18 0.09 -3.04 8.09
CA ALA A 18 1.03 -2.99 6.99
C ALA A 18 1.22 -4.35 6.32
N ASN A 19 1.33 -5.44 7.11
CA ASN A 19 1.48 -6.78 6.57
C ASN A 19 0.21 -7.26 5.83
N GLU A 20 -0.97 -7.09 6.42
CA GLU A 20 -2.23 -7.47 5.74
C GLU A 20 -2.50 -6.60 4.49
N LEU A 21 -2.15 -5.31 4.54
CA LEU A 21 -2.26 -4.41 3.42
C LEU A 21 -1.31 -4.81 2.29
N TYR A 22 -0.07 -5.18 2.62
CA TYR A 22 0.92 -5.65 1.65
C TYR A 22 0.39 -6.89 0.93
N GLU A 23 -0.09 -7.89 1.67
CA GLU A 23 -0.70 -9.07 1.06
C GLU A 23 -1.89 -8.71 0.18
N ALA A 24 -2.79 -7.83 0.64
CA ALA A 24 -3.97 -7.39 -0.11
C ALA A 24 -3.64 -6.63 -1.41
N VAL A 25 -2.54 -5.87 -1.42
CA VAL A 25 -2.05 -5.15 -2.60
C VAL A 25 -1.35 -6.13 -3.55
N MET A 26 -0.47 -6.98 -3.03
CA MET A 26 0.30 -7.96 -3.82
C MET A 26 -0.55 -9.10 -4.39
N THR A 27 -1.67 -9.46 -3.76
CA THR A 27 -2.65 -10.40 -4.34
C THR A 27 -3.46 -9.79 -5.49
N THR A 28 -3.34 -8.49 -5.77
CA THR A 28 -4.06 -7.89 -6.89
C THR A 28 -3.35 -8.22 -8.21
N GLU A 29 -3.84 -9.24 -8.89
CA GLU A 29 -3.34 -9.64 -10.21
C GLU A 29 -3.66 -8.60 -11.30
N GLY A 30 -2.69 -8.39 -12.21
CA GLY A 30 -2.83 -7.51 -13.37
C GLY A 30 -2.08 -6.17 -13.29
N PHE A 31 -1.29 -5.95 -12.23
CA PHE A 31 -0.41 -4.78 -12.11
C PHE A 31 1.05 -5.22 -11.97
N ALA A 32 1.98 -4.37 -12.39
CA ALA A 32 3.40 -4.61 -12.17
C ALA A 32 3.75 -4.40 -10.69
N GLU A 33 4.68 -5.22 -10.17
CA GLU A 33 5.10 -5.19 -8.77
C GLU A 33 5.64 -3.81 -8.35
N GLU A 34 6.34 -3.12 -9.24
CA GLU A 34 6.82 -1.74 -9.05
C GLU A 34 5.68 -0.72 -8.85
N MET A 35 4.56 -0.90 -9.54
CA MET A 35 3.38 -0.05 -9.38
C MET A 35 2.68 -0.35 -8.06
N LEU A 36 2.55 -1.63 -7.71
CA LEU A 36 1.98 -2.08 -6.45
C LEU A 36 2.79 -1.60 -5.25
N ALA A 37 4.12 -1.63 -5.33
CA ALA A 37 5.01 -1.07 -4.32
C ALA A 37 4.79 0.44 -4.13
N SER A 38 4.70 1.21 -5.22
CA SER A 38 4.40 2.65 -5.13
C SER A 38 3.04 2.96 -4.52
N ALA A 39 2.01 2.16 -4.84
CA ALA A 39 0.69 2.31 -4.25
C ALA A 39 0.71 1.96 -2.76
N PHE A 40 1.45 0.93 -2.37
CA PHE A 40 1.63 0.53 -0.98
C PHE A 40 2.32 1.62 -0.15
N ASP A 41 3.43 2.17 -0.64
CA ASP A 41 4.14 3.27 0.03
C ASP A 41 3.21 4.47 0.28
N TYR A 42 2.37 4.81 -0.69
CA TYR A 42 1.36 5.87 -0.54
C TYR A 42 0.31 5.54 0.54
N MET A 43 -0.15 4.29 0.64
CA MET A 43 -1.11 3.87 1.65
C MET A 43 -0.52 3.78 3.06
N ILE A 44 0.77 3.44 3.18
CA ILE A 44 1.52 3.46 4.44
C ILE A 44 1.76 4.91 4.88
N GLN A 45 2.07 5.80 3.93
CA GLN A 45 2.21 7.22 4.22
C GLN A 45 0.87 7.86 4.62
N GLU A 46 -0.24 7.43 4.04
CA GLU A 46 -1.59 7.90 4.35
C GLU A 46 -2.44 6.77 4.97
N GLU A 47 -2.32 6.59 6.29
CA GLU A 47 -2.99 5.55 7.07
C GLU A 47 -4.52 5.47 6.82
N LYS A 48 -5.17 6.60 6.51
CA LYS A 48 -6.60 6.65 6.15
C LYS A 48 -6.90 5.88 4.85
N VAL A 49 -6.02 5.99 3.87
CA VAL A 49 -6.15 5.29 2.59
C VAL A 49 -5.89 3.80 2.80
N GLY A 50 -4.86 3.42 3.54
CA GLY A 50 -4.60 2.02 3.90
C GLY A 50 -5.80 1.37 4.60
N ARG A 51 -6.37 2.03 5.61
CA ARG A 51 -7.59 1.55 6.29
C ARG A 51 -8.79 1.45 5.36
N ALA A 52 -9.01 2.44 4.49
CA ALA A 52 -10.10 2.41 3.51
C ALA A 52 -9.91 1.32 2.45
N PHE A 53 -8.67 0.99 2.08
CA PHE A 53 -8.33 -0.08 1.15
C PHE A 53 -8.61 -1.46 1.76
N MET A 54 -8.23 -1.67 3.02
CA MET A 54 -8.52 -2.89 3.76
C MET A 54 -10.03 -3.13 3.93
N ALA A 55 -10.80 -2.08 4.20
CA ALA A 55 -12.26 -2.16 4.32
C ALA A 55 -12.98 -2.42 2.97
N LYS A 56 -12.30 -2.25 1.83
CA LYS A 56 -12.87 -2.50 0.50
C LYS A 56 -12.84 -3.98 0.14
N ALA A 57 -13.88 -4.42 -0.57
CA ALA A 57 -13.90 -5.74 -1.19
C ALA A 57 -12.81 -5.87 -2.28
N PRO A 58 -12.33 -7.09 -2.61
CA PRO A 58 -11.26 -7.30 -3.60
C PRO A 58 -11.52 -6.62 -4.96
N LYS A 59 -12.78 -6.63 -5.43
CA LYS A 59 -13.18 -5.93 -6.67
C LYS A 59 -12.96 -4.42 -6.61
N LEU A 60 -13.20 -3.81 -5.44
CA LEU A 60 -13.01 -2.38 -5.23
C LEU A 60 -11.54 -2.01 -4.97
N ARG A 61 -10.73 -2.93 -4.43
CA ARG A 61 -9.28 -2.78 -4.31
C ARG A 61 -8.62 -2.68 -5.68
N LYS A 62 -9.01 -3.57 -6.60
CA LYS A 62 -8.58 -3.50 -8.00
C LYS A 62 -8.96 -2.16 -8.64
N LEU A 63 -10.23 -1.76 -8.55
CA LEU A 63 -10.70 -0.48 -9.11
C LEU A 63 -9.97 0.73 -8.51
N TRP A 64 -9.65 0.68 -7.20
CA TRP A 64 -8.89 1.72 -6.54
C TRP A 64 -7.48 1.83 -7.13
N LEU A 65 -6.79 0.70 -7.33
CA LEU A 65 -5.47 0.65 -7.94
C LEU A 65 -5.51 1.15 -9.39
N GLU A 66 -6.49 0.74 -10.20
CA GLU A 66 -6.69 1.25 -11.57
C GLU A 66 -6.85 2.78 -11.58
N ASN A 67 -7.68 3.32 -10.68
CA ASN A 67 -7.90 4.75 -10.59
C ASN A 67 -6.68 5.50 -10.02
N TYR A 68 -5.92 4.91 -9.10
CA TYR A 68 -4.69 5.48 -8.59
C TYR A 68 -3.64 5.57 -9.69
N PHE A 69 -3.41 4.50 -10.44
CA PHE A 69 -2.46 4.49 -11.53
C PHE A 69 -2.90 5.36 -12.71
N SER A 70 -4.19 5.37 -13.06
CA SER A 70 -4.72 6.24 -14.11
C SER A 70 -4.64 7.73 -13.79
N LYS A 71 -4.48 8.12 -12.51
CA LYS A 71 -4.34 9.52 -12.10
C LYS A 71 -2.89 9.97 -11.92
N ASN A 72 -1.99 9.02 -11.70
CA ASN A 72 -0.57 9.29 -11.41
C ASN A 72 0.36 8.92 -12.59
N MET A 73 -0.18 8.36 -13.69
CA MET A 73 0.48 8.19 -14.99
C MET A 73 -0.16 9.12 -16.02
#